data_AF-A0A329QBR3-F1
#
_entry.id   AF-A0A329QBR3-F1
#
_cell.length_a   1.000
_cell.length_b   1.000
_cell.length_c   1.000
_cell.angle_alpha   90.00
_cell.angle_beta   90.00
_cell.angle_gamma   90.00
#
_symmetry.space_group_name_H-M   'P 1'
#
loop_
_entity.id
_entity.type
_entity.pdbx_description
1 polymer ?
#
loop_
_entity_poly.entity_id
_entity_poly.type
_entity_poly.pdbx_seq_one_letter_code
_entity_poly.pdbx_strand_id
1 'polypeptide(L)'
;MSVREASLTPPGWTRRDEASTVPEQARRHHVVSKFYLRYFANDNERVTTVMLPGDRTFPQSIGDASVQTGYYTVIDDKGRPSDAAEQALSLVEAHAATAWREVAAGVWPLPDEHRESMAAWIALQLLRGTSVRDSMSELASHALLLEVIVGGRRKLRDVLIAAGEPIDDDTVNREWVELFRDPIRAEARAEHHMQHLARLLPRATQSLLDRTWLLTVYERKALATSDHPVYVVPNEESTRMGMGTGIENATVIHAPLTRRHSLAMYQPSAVPPELTTRRRDIRWPGVTATALYSNSCAVNSARRFLFHHPDDAPLAGFDPPQPREREVAVNAQLWNWITEDDRQVLLDAGFGPDDLAALLEQ
;
A
#
# COMPACT_ATOMS: atom_id res chain seq x y z
N MET A 1 -26.80 13.49 -47.05
CA MET A 1 -25.88 12.43 -47.51
C MET A 1 -24.48 13.00 -47.49
N SER A 2 -23.44 12.46 -46.88
CA SER A 2 -23.24 11.49 -45.79
C SER A 2 -21.78 11.72 -45.42
N VAL A 3 -21.53 12.10 -44.18
CA VAL A 3 -20.18 12.20 -43.60
C VAL A 3 -19.60 10.78 -43.57
N ARG A 4 -18.32 10.62 -43.92
CA ARG A 4 -17.54 9.40 -43.64
C ARG A 4 -16.42 9.78 -42.69
N GLU A 5 -16.51 9.26 -41.47
CA GLU A 5 -15.45 9.24 -40.46
C GLU A 5 -14.24 8.47 -40.98
N ALA A 6 -13.05 9.06 -40.86
CA ALA A 6 -11.79 8.37 -41.05
C ALA A 6 -11.19 8.08 -39.67
N SER A 7 -11.02 6.79 -39.36
CA SER A 7 -10.49 6.29 -38.10
C SER A 7 -9.00 6.59 -37.95
N LEU A 8 -8.62 7.24 -36.86
CA LEU A 8 -7.24 7.31 -36.39
C LEU A 8 -6.98 6.07 -35.52
N THR A 9 -6.27 5.08 -36.06
CA THR A 9 -5.70 3.98 -35.26
C THR A 9 -4.21 3.86 -35.62
N PRO A 10 -3.28 3.98 -34.66
CA PRO A 10 -1.85 3.77 -34.93
C PRO A 10 -1.51 2.30 -35.22
N PRO A 11 -0.39 2.01 -35.92
CA PRO A 11 0.04 0.64 -36.20
C PRO A 11 0.42 -0.06 -34.88
N GLY A 12 -0.26 -1.16 -34.56
CA GLY A 12 -0.02 -1.95 -33.33
C GLY A 12 -1.29 -2.33 -32.55
N TRP A 13 -2.46 -1.84 -32.96
CA TRP A 13 -3.73 -2.16 -32.32
C TRP A 13 -4.48 -3.24 -33.12
N THR A 14 -4.52 -4.46 -32.59
CA THR A 14 -5.46 -5.49 -33.05
C THR A 14 -6.83 -5.28 -32.39
N ARG A 15 -7.88 -5.40 -33.21
CA ARG A 15 -9.28 -5.45 -32.80
C ARG A 15 -9.44 -6.57 -31.77
N ARG A 16 -9.98 -6.27 -30.58
CA ARG A 16 -10.44 -7.28 -29.63
C ARG A 16 -11.48 -8.14 -30.35
N ASP A 17 -11.16 -9.40 -30.55
CA ASP A 17 -12.11 -10.53 -30.63
C ASP A 17 -11.29 -11.82 -30.52
N GLU A 18 -10.74 -12.08 -29.34
CA GLU A 18 -10.44 -13.43 -28.87
C GLU A 18 -10.32 -13.37 -27.35
N ALA A 19 -11.36 -13.84 -26.66
CA ALA A 19 -11.34 -14.02 -25.23
C ALA A 19 -10.30 -15.10 -24.88
N SER A 20 -9.07 -14.66 -24.58
CA SER A 20 -8.11 -15.48 -23.87
C SER A 20 -8.71 -15.84 -22.52
N THR A 21 -9.12 -17.09 -22.37
CA THR A 21 -9.68 -17.65 -21.15
C THR A 21 -8.56 -17.83 -20.13
N VAL A 22 -8.18 -16.74 -19.47
CA VAL A 22 -7.48 -16.80 -18.19
C VAL A 22 -8.48 -17.38 -17.18
N PRO A 23 -8.16 -18.44 -16.42
CA PRO A 23 -9.05 -18.98 -15.40
C PRO A 23 -9.50 -17.88 -14.43
N GLU A 24 -10.77 -17.90 -14.01
CA GLU A 24 -11.37 -16.89 -13.12
C GLU A 24 -10.57 -16.70 -11.81
N GLN A 25 -9.87 -17.75 -11.38
CA GLN A 25 -8.98 -17.74 -10.21
C GLN A 25 -7.73 -16.87 -10.42
N ALA A 26 -7.08 -16.91 -11.59
CA ALA A 26 -5.90 -16.10 -11.90
C ALA A 26 -6.21 -14.59 -12.02
N ARG A 27 -7.50 -14.23 -12.02
CA ARG A 27 -7.95 -12.84 -11.93
C ARG A 27 -8.10 -12.36 -10.50
N ARG A 28 -8.23 -13.21 -9.49
CA ARG A 28 -8.59 -12.81 -8.11
C ARG A 28 -7.38 -12.86 -7.18
N HIS A 29 -6.79 -11.70 -6.91
CA HIS A 29 -5.58 -11.57 -6.10
C HIS A 29 -5.91 -11.15 -4.67
N HIS A 30 -5.51 -11.95 -3.69
CA HIS A 30 -5.63 -11.57 -2.28
C HIS A 30 -4.54 -10.56 -1.92
N VAL A 31 -4.90 -9.38 -1.41
CA VAL A 31 -3.91 -8.44 -0.83
C VAL A 31 -3.55 -8.83 0.61
N VAL A 32 -4.43 -9.56 1.30
CA VAL A 32 -4.15 -10.24 2.57
C VAL A 32 -4.41 -11.74 2.43
N SER A 33 -3.43 -12.55 2.82
CA SER A 33 -3.48 -14.01 2.64
C SER A 33 -4.67 -14.67 3.34
N LYS A 34 -5.34 -15.61 2.65
CA LYS A 34 -6.45 -16.40 3.24
C LYS A 34 -6.01 -17.13 4.51
N PHE A 35 -4.79 -17.69 4.54
CA PHE A 35 -4.30 -18.41 5.71
C PHE A 35 -4.23 -17.51 6.96
N TYR A 36 -3.88 -16.25 6.79
CA TYR A 36 -3.79 -15.27 7.86
C TYR A 36 -5.18 -14.90 8.38
N LEU A 37 -6.12 -14.58 7.48
CA LEU A 37 -7.49 -14.20 7.86
C LEU A 37 -8.23 -15.32 8.61
N ARG A 38 -7.87 -16.59 8.39
CA ARG A 38 -8.41 -17.73 9.14
C ARG A 38 -8.23 -17.60 10.65
N TYR A 39 -7.18 -16.92 11.12
CA TYR A 39 -6.94 -16.70 12.56
C TYR A 39 -7.82 -15.61 13.18
N PHE A 40 -8.65 -14.96 12.37
CA PHE A 40 -9.69 -14.01 12.77
C PHE A 40 -11.08 -14.52 12.38
N ALA A 41 -11.18 -15.64 11.68
CA ALA A 41 -12.46 -16.19 11.23
C ALA A 41 -13.08 -17.12 12.27
N ASN A 42 -14.39 -17.33 12.16
CA ASN A 42 -15.08 -18.42 12.84
C ASN A 42 -14.89 -19.76 12.11
N ASP A 43 -15.49 -20.83 12.66
CA ASP A 43 -15.40 -22.19 12.12
C ASP A 43 -15.96 -22.33 10.69
N ASN A 44 -16.82 -21.40 10.26
CA ASN A 44 -17.36 -21.35 8.90
C ASN A 44 -16.48 -20.54 7.93
N GLU A 45 -15.23 -20.26 8.30
CA GLU A 45 -14.29 -19.41 7.54
C GLU A 45 -14.85 -17.99 7.25
N ARG A 46 -15.63 -17.43 8.18
CA ARG A 46 -16.18 -16.07 8.05
C ARG A 46 -15.58 -15.10 9.06
N VAL A 47 -15.29 -13.89 8.59
CA VAL A 47 -14.93 -12.73 9.40
C VAL A 47 -16.08 -11.72 9.38
N THR A 48 -16.12 -10.86 10.39
CA THR A 48 -16.88 -9.60 10.31
C THR A 48 -16.01 -8.58 9.60
N THR A 49 -16.52 -8.03 8.49
CA THR A 49 -15.90 -6.95 7.74
C THR A 49 -16.57 -5.64 8.11
N VAL A 50 -15.77 -4.66 8.49
CA VAL A 50 -16.19 -3.27 8.66
C VAL A 50 -15.59 -2.47 7.50
N MET A 51 -16.45 -1.89 6.68
CA MET A 51 -16.05 -0.99 5.60
C MET A 51 -15.86 0.41 6.19
N LEU A 52 -14.69 1.00 6.01
CA LEU A 52 -14.44 2.39 6.41
C LEU A 52 -15.43 3.32 5.68
N PRO A 53 -15.98 4.36 6.34
CA PRO A 53 -15.65 4.85 7.69
C PRO A 53 -16.39 4.16 8.87
N GLY A 54 -17.04 3.02 8.64
CA GLY A 54 -17.68 2.23 9.72
C GLY A 54 -19.18 2.02 9.55
N ASP A 55 -19.82 2.71 8.59
CA ASP A 55 -21.27 2.69 8.39
C ASP A 55 -21.82 1.33 7.94
N ARG A 56 -20.95 0.50 7.35
CA ARG A 56 -21.32 -0.82 6.83
C ARG A 56 -20.47 -1.91 7.47
N THR A 57 -21.15 -2.77 8.22
CA THR A 57 -20.58 -3.97 8.83
C THR A 57 -21.34 -5.20 8.37
N PHE A 58 -20.65 -6.23 7.90
CA PHE A 58 -21.28 -7.45 7.39
C PHE A 58 -20.35 -8.67 7.51
N PRO A 59 -20.91 -9.89 7.63
CA PRO A 59 -20.11 -11.11 7.63
C PRO A 59 -19.64 -11.46 6.21
N GLN A 60 -18.37 -11.79 6.03
CA GLN A 60 -17.76 -12.12 4.74
C GLN A 60 -16.93 -13.40 4.82
N SER A 61 -16.93 -14.20 3.74
CA SER A 61 -16.01 -15.34 3.60
C SER A 61 -14.58 -14.82 3.46
N ILE A 62 -13.62 -15.45 4.14
CA ILE A 62 -12.19 -15.09 3.97
C ILE A 62 -11.68 -15.34 2.54
N GLY A 63 -12.37 -16.16 1.74
CA GLY A 63 -12.06 -16.34 0.32
C GLY A 63 -12.45 -15.16 -0.57
N ASP A 64 -13.35 -14.29 -0.08
CA ASP A 64 -13.75 -13.07 -0.78
C ASP A 64 -13.17 -11.82 -0.12
N ALA A 65 -12.74 -11.93 1.14
CA ALA A 65 -12.11 -10.84 1.88
C ALA A 65 -10.78 -10.44 1.23
N SER A 66 -10.57 -9.14 1.05
CA SER A 66 -9.34 -8.55 0.50
C SER A 66 -8.97 -9.01 -0.93
N VAL A 67 -9.94 -9.44 -1.74
CA VAL A 67 -9.71 -9.79 -3.14
C VAL A 67 -9.72 -8.56 -4.03
N GLN A 68 -8.73 -8.45 -4.91
CA GLN A 68 -8.66 -7.47 -6.00
C GLN A 68 -8.47 -8.16 -7.34
N THR A 69 -9.16 -7.67 -8.37
CA THR A 69 -9.12 -8.28 -9.70
C THR A 69 -7.92 -7.78 -10.51
N GLY A 70 -7.08 -8.67 -11.02
CA GLY A 70 -5.97 -8.37 -11.94
C GLY A 70 -4.74 -7.68 -11.33
N TYR A 71 -4.66 -7.55 -10.01
CA TYR A 71 -3.64 -6.73 -9.35
C TYR A 71 -2.19 -7.20 -9.59
N TYR A 72 -1.91 -8.52 -9.53
CA TYR A 72 -0.57 -9.09 -9.75
C TYR A 72 -0.39 -9.73 -11.13
N THR A 73 -1.28 -9.46 -12.09
CA THR A 73 -1.16 -10.03 -13.43
C THR A 73 0.03 -9.38 -14.15
N VAL A 74 1.12 -10.13 -14.29
CA VAL A 74 2.34 -9.74 -15.01
C VAL A 74 2.22 -10.17 -16.46
N ILE A 75 2.67 -9.35 -17.39
CA ILE A 75 2.75 -9.71 -18.82
C ILE A 75 4.14 -10.30 -19.11
N ASP A 76 4.16 -11.52 -19.67
CA ASP A 76 5.39 -12.21 -20.08
C ASP A 76 6.05 -11.56 -21.30
N ASP A 77 7.26 -12.03 -21.64
CA ASP A 77 8.04 -11.59 -22.79
C ASP A 77 7.35 -11.79 -24.15
N LYS A 78 6.24 -12.55 -24.17
CA LYS A 78 5.39 -12.83 -25.33
C LYS A 78 4.05 -12.11 -25.27
N GLY A 79 3.86 -11.17 -24.34
CA GLY A 79 2.64 -10.38 -24.22
C GLY A 79 1.47 -11.10 -23.54
N ARG A 80 1.71 -12.21 -22.83
CA ARG A 80 0.67 -13.03 -22.19
C ARG A 80 0.69 -12.90 -20.66
N PRO A 81 -0.47 -12.95 -19.99
CA PRO A 81 -0.55 -13.03 -18.53
C PRO A 81 0.27 -14.18 -17.94
N SER A 82 0.97 -13.92 -16.85
CA SER A 82 1.80 -14.87 -16.10
C SER A 82 1.43 -14.90 -14.62
N ASP A 83 1.30 -16.11 -14.07
CA ASP A 83 1.00 -16.36 -12.65
C ASP A 83 2.27 -16.51 -11.79
N ALA A 84 3.44 -16.25 -12.35
CA ALA A 84 4.72 -16.43 -11.65
C ALA A 84 4.81 -15.60 -10.34
N ALA A 85 4.21 -14.42 -10.34
CA ALA A 85 4.12 -13.57 -9.15
C ALA A 85 3.31 -14.25 -8.03
N GLU A 86 2.12 -14.75 -8.35
CA GLU A 86 1.24 -15.41 -7.38
C GLU A 86 1.86 -16.70 -6.82
N GLN A 87 2.55 -17.48 -7.66
CA GLN A 87 3.26 -18.67 -7.23
C GLN A 87 4.39 -18.34 -6.25
N ALA A 88 5.19 -17.30 -6.54
CA ALA A 88 6.27 -16.88 -5.66
C ALA A 88 5.76 -16.37 -4.31
N LEU A 89 4.66 -15.59 -4.31
CA LEU A 89 4.00 -15.13 -3.09
C LEU A 89 3.48 -16.30 -2.26
N SER A 90 2.86 -17.29 -2.91
CA SER A 90 2.30 -18.48 -2.25
C SER A 90 3.36 -19.30 -1.51
N LEU A 91 4.60 -19.34 -2.00
CA LEU A 91 5.70 -20.02 -1.31
C LEU A 91 6.05 -19.34 0.02
N VAL A 92 6.09 -18.00 0.07
CA VAL A 92 6.32 -17.27 1.33
C VAL A 92 5.18 -17.51 2.30
N GLU A 93 3.94 -17.49 1.81
CA GLU A 93 2.74 -17.76 2.62
C GLU A 93 2.72 -19.18 3.20
N ALA A 94 3.13 -20.18 2.42
CA ALA A 94 3.17 -21.57 2.86
C ALA A 94 4.15 -21.78 4.02
N HIS A 95 5.36 -21.21 3.94
CA HIS A 95 6.34 -21.28 5.04
C HIS A 95 5.84 -20.54 6.29
N ALA A 96 5.29 -19.33 6.11
CA ALA A 96 4.78 -18.53 7.22
C ALA A 96 3.57 -19.16 7.94
N ALA A 97 2.72 -19.90 7.21
CA ALA A 97 1.58 -20.59 7.80
C ALA A 97 1.99 -21.60 8.90
N THR A 98 3.17 -22.22 8.79
CA THR A 98 3.70 -23.10 9.84
C THR A 98 4.08 -22.32 11.10
N ALA A 99 4.78 -21.20 10.95
CA ALA A 99 5.12 -20.32 12.07
C ALA A 99 3.87 -19.79 12.79
N TRP A 100 2.81 -19.46 12.05
CA TRP A 100 1.52 -19.03 12.62
C TRP A 100 0.84 -20.12 13.44
N ARG A 101 0.86 -21.38 12.96
CA ARG A 101 0.32 -22.53 13.70
C ARG A 101 1.05 -22.72 15.03
N GLU A 102 2.36 -22.58 15.03
CA GLU A 102 3.18 -22.68 16.24
C GLU A 102 2.87 -21.59 17.26
N VAL A 103 2.82 -20.32 16.83
CA VAL A 103 2.43 -19.22 17.71
C VAL A 103 1.03 -19.44 18.28
N ALA A 104 0.07 -19.84 17.45
CA ALA A 104 -1.29 -20.13 17.90
C ALA A 104 -1.36 -21.30 18.91
N ALA A 105 -0.45 -22.27 18.80
CA ALA A 105 -0.28 -23.37 19.75
C ALA A 105 0.51 -22.98 21.01
N GLY A 106 0.99 -21.74 21.11
CA GLY A 106 1.69 -21.20 22.27
C GLY A 106 3.21 -21.41 22.26
N VAL A 107 3.79 -21.82 21.13
CA VAL A 107 5.24 -21.95 20.95
C VAL A 107 5.86 -20.55 20.85
N TRP A 108 6.75 -20.24 21.80
CA TRP A 108 7.55 -19.02 21.79
C TRP A 108 8.79 -19.17 22.70
N PRO A 109 9.99 -18.73 22.29
CA PRO A 109 10.32 -18.15 20.99
C PRO A 109 10.17 -19.15 19.85
N LEU A 110 10.01 -18.65 18.63
CA LEU A 110 9.96 -19.49 17.43
C LEU A 110 11.35 -20.07 17.12
N PRO A 111 11.44 -21.26 16.51
CA PRO A 111 12.66 -21.71 15.83
C PRO A 111 13.12 -20.68 14.78
N ASP A 112 14.43 -20.56 14.56
CA ASP A 112 15.00 -19.52 13.68
C ASP A 112 14.40 -19.55 12.26
N GLU A 113 14.20 -20.73 11.68
CA GLU A 113 13.57 -20.91 10.36
C GLU A 113 12.13 -20.35 10.32
N HIS A 114 11.35 -20.59 11.37
CA HIS A 114 9.97 -20.09 11.47
C HIS A 114 9.94 -18.59 11.79
N ARG A 115 10.92 -18.10 12.54
CA ARG A 115 11.12 -16.67 12.80
C ARG A 115 11.46 -15.93 11.50
N GLU A 116 12.34 -16.48 10.66
CA GLU A 116 12.65 -15.97 9.33
C GLU A 116 11.43 -15.99 8.40
N SER A 117 10.70 -17.11 8.39
CA SER A 117 9.46 -17.24 7.61
C SER A 117 8.41 -16.19 8.00
N MET A 118 8.26 -15.92 9.31
CA MET A 118 7.37 -14.88 9.81
C MET A 118 7.86 -13.48 9.42
N ALA A 119 9.16 -13.20 9.56
CA ALA A 119 9.74 -11.92 9.15
C ALA A 119 9.53 -11.67 7.65
N ALA A 120 9.78 -12.69 6.81
CA ALA A 120 9.59 -12.61 5.36
C ALA A 120 8.14 -12.32 4.98
N TRP A 121 7.17 -12.96 5.64
CA TRP A 121 5.75 -12.65 5.38
C TRP A 121 5.36 -11.24 5.83
N ILE A 122 5.84 -10.78 6.98
CA ILE A 122 5.54 -9.41 7.45
C ILE A 122 6.18 -8.37 6.53
N ALA A 123 7.43 -8.58 6.12
CA ALA A 123 8.10 -7.75 5.12
C ALA A 123 7.34 -7.74 3.79
N LEU A 124 6.85 -8.90 3.37
CA LEU A 124 6.03 -9.03 2.17
C LEU A 124 4.74 -8.23 2.27
N GLN A 125 4.02 -8.28 3.39
CA GLN A 125 2.80 -7.48 3.59
C GLN A 125 3.07 -5.97 3.55
N LEU A 126 4.24 -5.53 4.05
CA LEU A 126 4.66 -4.12 3.97
C LEU A 126 4.98 -3.68 2.54
N LEU A 127 5.50 -4.58 1.70
CA LEU A 127 5.96 -4.25 0.33
C LEU A 127 4.89 -4.50 -0.75
N ARG A 128 3.97 -5.45 -0.52
CA ARG A 128 2.99 -5.88 -1.54
C ARG A 128 1.68 -5.11 -1.52
N GLY A 129 1.37 -4.43 -0.40
CA GLY A 129 0.12 -3.70 -0.22
C GLY A 129 -0.14 -2.71 -1.35
N THR A 130 -1.42 -2.46 -1.66
CA THR A 130 -1.79 -1.48 -2.69
C THR A 130 -1.18 -0.12 -2.41
N SER A 131 -1.07 0.21 -1.12
CA SER A 131 -0.43 1.44 -0.67
C SER A 131 0.95 1.70 -1.28
N VAL A 132 1.77 0.66 -1.47
CA VAL A 132 3.12 0.84 -2.04
C VAL A 132 3.05 1.17 -3.52
N ARG A 133 2.20 0.49 -4.28
CA ARG A 133 2.03 0.73 -5.71
C ARG A 133 1.35 2.07 -5.98
N ASP A 134 0.37 2.42 -5.15
CA ASP A 134 -0.31 3.71 -5.17
C ASP A 134 0.70 4.82 -4.86
N SER A 135 1.52 4.67 -3.80
CA SER A 135 2.60 5.61 -3.49
C SER A 135 3.62 5.77 -4.63
N MET A 136 4.00 4.67 -5.31
CA MET A 136 4.90 4.75 -6.47
C MET A 136 4.29 5.54 -7.62
N SER A 137 2.99 5.35 -7.87
CA SER A 137 2.22 6.06 -8.91
C SER A 137 2.09 7.54 -8.57
N GLU A 138 1.75 7.87 -7.33
CA GLU A 138 1.65 9.24 -6.82
C GLU A 138 3.01 9.95 -6.86
N LEU A 139 4.10 9.33 -6.39
CA LEU A 139 5.45 9.91 -6.45
C LEU A 139 5.91 10.14 -7.88
N ALA A 140 5.66 9.21 -8.80
CA ALA A 140 5.99 9.37 -10.20
C ALA A 140 5.18 10.51 -10.85
N SER A 141 3.89 10.62 -10.53
CA SER A 141 3.03 11.72 -10.99
C SER A 141 3.54 13.07 -10.49
N HIS A 142 3.87 13.18 -9.19
CA HIS A 142 4.45 14.39 -8.62
C HIS A 142 5.81 14.73 -9.23
N ALA A 143 6.68 13.74 -9.48
CA ALA A 143 7.98 13.98 -10.10
C ALA A 143 7.85 14.49 -11.55
N LEU A 144 6.92 13.93 -12.34
CA LEU A 144 6.62 14.41 -13.68
C LEU A 144 6.07 15.84 -13.64
N LEU A 145 5.12 16.12 -12.74
CA LEU A 145 4.57 17.46 -12.56
C LEU A 145 5.66 18.48 -12.20
N LEU A 146 6.57 18.12 -11.28
CA LEU A 146 7.71 18.96 -10.91
C LEU A 146 8.66 19.21 -12.09
N GLU A 147 8.99 18.17 -12.89
CA GLU A 147 9.84 18.32 -14.07
C GLU A 147 9.22 19.30 -15.06
N VAL A 148 7.90 19.23 -15.26
CA VAL A 148 7.20 20.13 -16.18
C VAL A 148 7.09 21.55 -15.61
N ILE A 149 6.77 21.71 -14.32
CA ILE A 149 6.71 23.02 -13.66
C ILE A 149 8.06 23.76 -13.73
N VAL A 150 9.16 23.06 -13.39
CA VAL A 150 10.52 23.64 -13.43
C VAL A 150 10.98 23.87 -14.87
N GLY A 151 10.58 22.99 -15.79
CA GLY A 151 10.90 23.10 -17.21
C GLY A 151 10.12 24.19 -17.95
N GLY A 152 8.96 24.58 -17.42
CA GLY A 152 8.06 25.56 -18.00
C GLY A 152 7.50 25.16 -19.37
N ARG A 153 6.87 26.12 -20.06
CA ARG A 153 6.36 25.94 -21.43
C ARG A 153 7.45 25.53 -22.43
N ARG A 154 8.72 25.85 -22.16
CA ARG A 154 9.86 25.44 -23.00
C ARG A 154 10.01 23.91 -23.02
N LYS A 155 10.00 23.26 -21.86
CA LYS A 155 10.10 21.80 -21.77
C LYS A 155 8.88 21.12 -22.40
N LEU A 156 7.69 21.70 -22.23
CA LEU A 156 6.47 21.22 -22.88
C LEU A 156 6.60 21.25 -24.42
N ARG A 157 7.18 22.32 -24.97
CA ARG A 157 7.48 22.42 -26.40
C ARG A 157 8.42 21.32 -26.87
N ASP A 158 9.48 21.01 -26.12
CA ASP A 158 10.41 19.92 -26.45
C ASP A 158 9.69 18.56 -26.52
N VAL A 159 8.72 18.31 -25.63
CA VAL A 159 7.90 17.10 -25.62
C VAL A 159 6.97 17.04 -26.83
N LEU A 160 6.29 18.14 -27.17
CA LEU A 160 5.41 18.22 -28.35
C LEU A 160 6.19 18.00 -29.65
N ILE A 161 7.40 18.55 -29.76
CA ILE A 161 8.31 18.29 -30.90
C ILE A 161 8.62 16.79 -31.02
N ALA A 162 8.97 16.14 -29.92
CA ALA A 162 9.28 14.70 -29.92
C ALA A 162 8.06 13.84 -30.27
N ALA A 163 6.85 14.29 -29.95
CA ALA A 163 5.59 13.64 -30.29
C ALA A 163 5.11 13.92 -31.73
N GLY A 164 5.73 14.88 -32.44
CA GLY A 164 5.29 15.29 -33.77
C GLY A 164 4.04 16.17 -33.78
N GLU A 165 3.71 16.79 -32.65
CA GLU A 165 2.54 17.67 -32.47
C GLU A 165 2.82 19.10 -32.95
N PRO A 166 1.78 19.91 -33.24
CA PRO A 166 1.94 21.32 -33.56
C PRO A 166 2.64 22.11 -32.44
N ILE A 167 3.53 23.02 -32.82
CA ILE A 167 4.42 23.74 -31.90
C ILE A 167 4.16 25.25 -31.86
N ASP A 168 3.01 25.71 -32.34
CA ASP A 168 2.62 27.11 -32.24
C ASP A 168 2.35 27.52 -30.77
N ASP A 169 2.52 28.81 -30.47
CA ASP A 169 2.46 29.30 -29.10
C ASP A 169 1.07 29.14 -28.47
N ASP A 170 0.00 29.20 -29.28
CA ASP A 170 -1.36 29.00 -28.80
C ASP A 170 -1.59 27.54 -28.39
N THR A 171 -1.06 26.59 -29.17
CA THR A 171 -1.04 25.17 -28.81
C THR A 171 -0.26 24.94 -27.53
N VAL A 172 0.97 25.46 -27.42
CA VAL A 172 1.78 25.29 -26.19
C VAL A 172 1.08 25.91 -24.97
N ASN A 173 0.45 27.08 -25.11
CA ASN A 173 -0.30 27.72 -24.03
C ASN A 173 -1.52 26.91 -23.61
N ARG A 174 -2.28 26.37 -24.56
CA ARG A 174 -3.42 25.52 -24.28
C ARG A 174 -3.00 24.26 -23.54
N GLU A 175 -2.00 23.53 -24.06
CA GLU A 175 -1.50 22.31 -23.41
C GLU A 175 -0.89 22.61 -22.03
N TRP A 176 -0.29 23.79 -21.86
CA TRP A 176 0.20 24.26 -20.55
C TRP A 176 -0.94 24.44 -19.57
N VAL A 177 -2.06 25.07 -19.96
CA VAL A 177 -3.24 25.22 -19.09
C VAL A 177 -3.91 23.88 -18.82
N GLU A 178 -4.06 23.02 -19.84
CA GLU A 178 -4.70 21.71 -19.67
C GLU A 178 -3.92 20.82 -18.70
N LEU A 179 -2.59 20.88 -18.65
CA LEU A 179 -1.80 20.15 -17.66
C LEU A 179 -2.16 20.50 -16.21
N PHE A 180 -2.56 21.74 -15.93
CA PHE A 180 -2.98 22.15 -14.60
C PHE A 180 -4.47 21.86 -14.35
N ARG A 181 -5.26 21.66 -15.41
CA ARG A 181 -6.66 21.23 -15.27
C ARG A 181 -6.77 19.71 -15.07
N ASP A 182 -5.98 18.95 -15.80
CA ASP A 182 -5.92 17.49 -15.74
C ASP A 182 -4.45 17.04 -15.71
N PRO A 183 -3.80 17.03 -14.53
CA PRO A 183 -2.38 16.71 -14.42
C PRO A 183 -2.07 15.27 -14.80
N ILE A 184 -0.88 15.10 -15.39
CA ILE A 184 -0.38 13.79 -15.81
C ILE A 184 -0.32 12.85 -14.59
N ARG A 185 -0.98 11.70 -14.73
CA ARG A 185 -0.93 10.61 -13.75
C ARG A 185 -0.07 9.48 -14.30
N ALA A 186 0.98 9.16 -13.57
CA ALA A 186 1.78 7.97 -13.80
C ALA A 186 1.14 6.78 -13.08
N GLU A 187 1.08 5.63 -13.74
CA GLU A 187 0.66 4.37 -13.12
C GLU A 187 1.86 3.42 -13.03
N ALA A 188 2.17 2.98 -11.81
CA ALA A 188 3.15 1.92 -11.62
C ALA A 188 2.61 0.61 -12.22
N ARG A 189 3.37 0.04 -13.17
CA ARG A 189 3.01 -1.28 -13.74
C ARG A 189 3.31 -2.41 -12.76
N ALA A 190 2.56 -3.51 -12.90
CA ALA A 190 2.70 -4.68 -12.02
C ALA A 190 4.12 -5.27 -12.08
N GLU A 191 4.73 -5.29 -13.27
CA GLU A 191 6.10 -5.77 -13.50
C GLU A 191 7.12 -4.99 -12.64
N HIS A 192 7.01 -3.66 -12.63
CA HIS A 192 7.92 -2.80 -11.89
C HIS A 192 7.74 -2.95 -10.38
N HIS A 193 6.49 -3.07 -9.92
CA HIS A 193 6.19 -3.34 -8.51
C HIS A 193 6.75 -4.69 -8.07
N MET A 194 6.58 -5.75 -8.87
CA MET A 194 7.12 -7.08 -8.56
C MET A 194 8.66 -7.10 -8.53
N GLN A 195 9.32 -6.40 -9.47
CA GLN A 195 10.78 -6.25 -9.44
C GLN A 195 11.26 -5.48 -8.19
N HIS A 196 10.54 -4.43 -7.81
CA HIS A 196 10.81 -3.65 -6.61
C HIS A 196 10.68 -4.51 -5.35
N LEU A 197 9.58 -5.27 -5.24
CA LEU A 197 9.32 -6.21 -4.15
C LEU A 197 10.44 -7.25 -4.04
N ALA A 198 10.79 -7.92 -5.15
CA ALA A 198 11.84 -8.95 -5.16
C ALA A 198 13.21 -8.39 -4.72
N ARG A 199 13.51 -7.13 -5.08
CA ARG A 199 14.74 -6.45 -4.69
C ARG A 199 14.77 -6.08 -3.21
N LEU A 200 13.66 -5.60 -2.66
CA LEU A 200 13.62 -5.07 -1.29
C LEU A 200 13.34 -6.14 -0.23
N LEU A 201 12.67 -7.24 -0.60
CA LEU A 201 12.23 -8.26 0.36
C LEU A 201 13.38 -8.77 1.25
N PRO A 202 14.57 -9.16 0.75
CA PRO A 202 15.65 -9.64 1.62
C PRO A 202 16.10 -8.61 2.67
N ARG A 203 16.23 -7.34 2.26
CA ARG A 203 16.64 -6.25 3.15
C ARG A 203 15.57 -5.93 4.19
N ALA A 204 14.31 -5.91 3.78
CA ALA A 204 13.18 -5.70 4.69
C ALA A 204 13.08 -6.86 5.70
N THR A 205 13.19 -8.11 5.25
CA THR A 205 13.22 -9.29 6.13
C THR A 205 14.35 -9.20 7.14
N GLN A 206 15.57 -8.88 6.71
CA GLN A 206 16.71 -8.73 7.62
C GLN A 206 16.47 -7.62 8.65
N SER A 207 15.96 -6.46 8.21
CA SER A 207 15.60 -5.36 9.11
C SER A 207 14.60 -5.79 10.18
N LEU A 208 13.63 -6.65 9.84
CA LEU A 208 12.70 -7.22 10.81
C LEU A 208 13.33 -8.26 11.73
N LEU A 209 14.28 -9.05 11.22
CA LEU A 209 15.02 -10.03 12.01
C LEU A 209 15.90 -9.37 13.07
N ASP A 210 16.50 -8.22 12.77
CA ASP A 210 17.39 -7.47 13.65
C ASP A 210 16.65 -6.77 14.81
N ARG A 211 15.31 -6.75 14.77
CA ARG A 211 14.46 -6.19 15.82
C ARG A 211 14.28 -7.15 16.99
N THR A 212 14.00 -6.58 18.16
CA THR A 212 13.54 -7.33 19.34
C THR A 212 12.05 -7.63 19.20
N TRP A 213 11.67 -8.91 19.33
CA TRP A 213 10.30 -9.35 19.10
C TRP A 213 9.55 -9.52 20.41
N LEU A 214 8.40 -8.85 20.56
CA LEU A 214 7.51 -8.96 21.70
C LEU A 214 6.19 -9.58 21.25
N LEU A 215 5.97 -10.85 21.60
CA LEU A 215 4.68 -11.51 21.45
C LEU A 215 3.81 -11.21 22.68
N THR A 216 2.71 -10.51 22.45
CA THR A 216 1.68 -10.28 23.48
C THR A 216 0.54 -11.26 23.30
N VAL A 217 0.18 -11.97 24.38
CA VAL A 217 -0.83 -13.04 24.37
C VAL A 217 -2.05 -12.62 25.19
N TYR A 218 -3.23 -12.66 24.59
CA TYR A 218 -4.47 -12.20 25.23
C TYR A 218 -5.38 -13.36 25.58
N GLU A 219 -5.74 -13.50 26.86
CA GLU A 219 -6.73 -14.50 27.29
C GLU A 219 -8.16 -13.99 27.09
N ARG A 220 -8.41 -12.72 27.44
CA ARG A 220 -9.77 -12.14 27.48
C ARG A 220 -10.02 -11.14 26.36
N LYS A 221 -9.00 -10.41 25.91
CA LYS A 221 -9.13 -9.38 24.87
C LYS A 221 -8.97 -9.98 23.49
N ALA A 222 -9.75 -9.48 22.55
CA ALA A 222 -9.72 -9.89 21.16
C ALA A 222 -9.09 -8.78 20.31
N LEU A 223 -8.50 -9.18 19.20
CA LEU A 223 -7.85 -8.28 18.26
C LEU A 223 -8.57 -8.22 16.93
N ALA A 224 -8.53 -7.05 16.29
CA ALA A 224 -8.87 -6.85 14.90
C ALA A 224 -7.62 -6.87 14.00
N THR A 225 -7.85 -6.99 12.71
CA THR A 225 -6.86 -6.76 11.64
C THR A 225 -7.48 -5.91 10.54
N SER A 226 -6.75 -5.68 9.43
CA SER A 226 -7.21 -4.87 8.31
C SER A 226 -6.73 -5.43 6.97
N ASP A 227 -7.11 -4.75 5.89
CA ASP A 227 -6.56 -4.97 4.55
C ASP A 227 -5.06 -4.65 4.43
N HIS A 228 -4.47 -3.99 5.44
CA HIS A 228 -3.04 -3.73 5.57
C HIS A 228 -2.59 -4.08 7.00
N PRO A 229 -2.41 -5.38 7.30
CA PRO A 229 -2.34 -5.88 8.68
C PRO A 229 -1.08 -5.45 9.44
N VAL A 230 -0.07 -4.91 8.76
CA VAL A 230 1.18 -4.48 9.37
C VAL A 230 1.23 -2.97 9.44
N TYR A 231 1.36 -2.45 10.66
CA TYR A 231 1.47 -1.03 10.93
C TYR A 231 2.91 -0.63 11.23
N VAL A 232 3.37 0.43 10.57
CA VAL A 232 4.68 1.03 10.77
C VAL A 232 4.52 2.19 11.73
N VAL A 233 4.94 1.99 12.99
CA VAL A 233 4.78 3.00 14.04
C VAL A 233 5.85 4.08 13.85
N PRO A 234 5.45 5.35 13.65
CA PRO A 234 6.40 6.44 13.46
C PRO A 234 7.41 6.57 14.58
N ASN A 235 8.63 6.93 14.19
CA ASN A 235 9.62 7.40 15.14
C ASN A 235 9.47 8.91 15.28
N GLU A 236 9.06 9.36 16.47
CA GLU A 236 8.77 10.78 16.75
C GLU A 236 10.01 11.67 16.56
N GLU A 237 11.19 11.18 16.91
CA GLU A 237 12.44 11.92 16.74
C GLU A 237 12.76 12.07 15.25
N SER A 238 12.69 10.98 14.47
CA SER A 238 12.86 11.01 13.02
C SER A 238 11.85 11.96 12.36
N THR A 239 10.58 11.86 12.77
CA THR A 239 9.49 12.70 12.24
C THR A 239 9.75 14.18 12.54
N ARG A 240 10.22 14.50 13.76
CA ARG A 240 10.58 15.88 14.15
C ARG A 240 11.75 16.43 13.34
N MET A 241 12.67 15.57 12.90
CA MET A 241 13.77 15.93 12.00
C MET A 241 13.35 16.02 10.53
N GLY A 242 12.05 15.91 10.23
CA GLY A 242 11.54 15.92 8.85
C GLY A 242 11.86 14.65 8.06
N MET A 243 12.30 13.57 8.73
CA MET A 243 12.51 12.29 8.09
C MET A 243 11.19 11.52 8.02
N GLY A 244 10.90 10.95 6.86
CA GLY A 244 9.78 10.03 6.70
C GLY A 244 9.92 8.79 7.58
N THR A 245 8.80 8.12 7.87
CA THR A 245 8.78 6.83 8.58
C THR A 245 8.78 5.70 7.56
N GLY A 246 9.69 4.75 7.71
CA GLY A 246 9.79 3.54 6.91
C GLY A 246 10.21 2.32 7.74
N ILE A 247 10.36 1.18 7.08
CA ILE A 247 10.63 -0.12 7.73
C ILE A 247 11.89 -0.05 8.61
N GLU A 248 12.92 0.67 8.19
CA GLU A 248 14.22 0.67 8.88
C GLU A 248 14.24 1.56 10.12
N ASN A 249 13.58 2.72 10.08
CA ASN A 249 13.63 3.72 11.15
C ASN A 249 12.39 3.75 12.03
N ALA A 250 11.37 2.92 11.75
CA ALA A 250 10.19 2.80 12.59
C ALA A 250 10.54 2.34 14.00
N THR A 251 9.95 3.00 15.00
CA THR A 251 10.05 2.62 16.42
C THR A 251 9.63 1.17 16.61
N VAL A 252 8.48 0.82 16.04
CA VAL A 252 7.88 -0.52 16.11
C VAL A 252 7.28 -0.88 14.77
N ILE A 253 7.50 -2.12 14.33
CA ILE A 253 6.65 -2.75 13.32
C ILE A 253 5.65 -3.63 14.06
N HIS A 254 4.36 -3.33 13.95
CA HIS A 254 3.30 -4.02 14.69
C HIS A 254 2.42 -4.82 13.74
N ALA A 255 2.09 -6.07 14.12
CA ALA A 255 1.13 -6.90 13.40
C ALA A 255 0.28 -7.71 14.39
N PRO A 256 -1.07 -7.67 14.32
CA PRO A 256 -1.89 -8.68 14.97
C PRO A 256 -1.69 -10.00 14.23
N LEU A 257 -1.32 -11.08 14.93
CA LEU A 257 -1.07 -12.39 14.32
C LEU A 257 -2.34 -13.23 14.30
N THR A 258 -3.10 -13.23 15.39
CA THR A 258 -4.40 -13.91 15.51
C THR A 258 -5.38 -13.04 16.30
N ARG A 259 -6.65 -13.47 16.44
CA ARG A 259 -7.60 -12.81 17.35
C ARG A 259 -7.13 -12.71 18.82
N ARG A 260 -6.06 -13.41 19.23
CA ARG A 260 -5.50 -13.43 20.61
C ARG A 260 -3.97 -13.18 20.70
N HIS A 261 -3.30 -12.86 19.60
CA HIS A 261 -1.84 -12.67 19.59
C HIS A 261 -1.46 -11.44 18.79
N SER A 262 -0.63 -10.56 19.35
CA SER A 262 -0.02 -9.44 18.62
C SER A 262 1.50 -9.51 18.71
N LEU A 263 2.17 -9.13 17.63
CA LEU A 263 3.62 -9.02 17.56
C LEU A 263 4.02 -7.55 17.44
N ALA A 264 4.95 -7.12 18.28
CA ALA A 264 5.64 -5.85 18.16
C ALA A 264 7.13 -6.11 17.95
N MET A 265 7.69 -5.57 16.88
CA MET A 265 9.12 -5.68 16.55
C MET A 265 9.78 -4.31 16.76
N TYR A 266 10.42 -4.17 17.92
CA TYR A 266 11.05 -2.92 18.34
C TYR A 266 12.38 -2.72 17.63
N GLN A 267 12.62 -1.50 17.16
CA GLN A 267 13.96 -1.07 16.80
C GLN A 267 14.86 -1.21 18.05
N PRO A 268 16.13 -1.66 17.93
CA PRO A 268 17.00 -1.87 19.08
C PRO A 268 17.11 -0.65 20.03
N SER A 269 17.13 0.57 19.47
CA SER A 269 17.18 1.82 20.23
C SER A 269 15.85 2.20 20.90
N ALA A 270 14.74 1.56 20.54
CA ALA A 270 13.39 1.85 21.00
C ALA A 270 12.82 0.78 21.93
N VAL A 271 13.62 -0.23 22.31
CA VAL A 271 13.18 -1.27 23.24
C VAL A 271 12.90 -0.64 24.61
N PRO A 272 11.68 -0.82 25.19
CA PRO A 272 11.36 -0.32 26.51
C PRO A 272 12.37 -0.79 27.57
N PRO A 273 12.84 0.08 28.49
CA PRO A 273 13.85 -0.26 29.50
C PRO A 273 13.52 -1.55 30.27
N GLU A 274 12.25 -1.81 30.55
CA GLU A 274 11.76 -3.00 31.27
C GLU A 274 11.98 -4.31 30.48
N LEU A 275 12.22 -4.20 29.18
CA LEU A 275 12.46 -5.31 28.25
C LEU A 275 13.93 -5.44 27.83
N THR A 276 14.76 -4.41 28.05
CA THR A 276 16.16 -4.35 27.58
C THR A 276 17.07 -5.46 28.13
N THR A 277 16.78 -5.97 29.33
CA THR A 277 17.54 -7.07 29.97
C THR A 277 17.08 -8.46 29.51
N ARG A 278 16.05 -8.55 28.67
CA ARG A 278 15.45 -9.81 28.25
C ARG A 278 16.03 -10.27 26.90
N ARG A 279 15.79 -11.56 26.60
CA ARG A 279 16.21 -12.21 25.34
C ARG A 279 15.65 -11.46 24.12
N ARG A 280 16.26 -11.71 22.95
CA ARG A 280 15.84 -11.21 21.62
C ARG A 280 14.33 -11.31 21.36
N ASP A 281 13.71 -12.38 21.85
CA ASP A 281 12.29 -12.66 21.68
C ASP A 281 11.63 -12.83 23.06
N ILE A 282 10.55 -12.10 23.30
CA ILE A 282 9.91 -11.92 24.60
C ILE A 282 8.42 -12.28 24.49
N ARG A 283 7.92 -13.06 25.44
CA ARG A 283 6.48 -13.30 25.62
C ARG A 283 5.95 -12.42 26.74
N TRP A 284 4.80 -11.79 26.52
CA TRP A 284 4.18 -10.87 27.48
C TRP A 284 2.67 -11.10 27.62
N PRO A 285 2.12 -11.05 28.86
CA PRO A 285 0.69 -11.15 29.06
C PRO A 285 -0.02 -9.88 28.56
N GLY A 286 -1.05 -10.07 27.74
CA GLY A 286 -1.85 -8.99 27.19
C GLY A 286 -2.86 -8.43 28.18
N VAL A 287 -2.97 -7.11 28.23
CA VAL A 287 -3.94 -6.37 29.04
C VAL A 287 -4.84 -5.51 28.14
N THR A 288 -5.86 -4.87 28.72
CA THR A 288 -6.76 -3.97 27.98
C THR A 288 -5.98 -2.90 27.21
N ALA A 289 -5.00 -2.26 27.85
CA ALA A 289 -4.23 -1.18 27.22
C ALA A 289 -3.45 -1.65 25.98
N THR A 290 -2.79 -2.81 26.03
CA THR A 290 -2.03 -3.34 24.88
C THR A 290 -2.96 -3.84 23.77
N ALA A 291 -4.14 -4.35 24.11
CA ALA A 291 -5.16 -4.72 23.12
C ALA A 291 -5.71 -3.48 22.39
N LEU A 292 -6.00 -2.40 23.13
CA LEU A 292 -6.42 -1.12 22.55
C LEU A 292 -5.34 -0.57 21.62
N TYR A 293 -4.07 -0.59 22.04
CA TYR A 293 -2.95 -0.19 21.18
C TYR A 293 -2.90 -1.03 19.89
N SER A 294 -2.98 -2.36 20.02
CA SER A 294 -2.94 -3.27 18.87
C SER A 294 -4.09 -3.02 17.87
N ASN A 295 -5.30 -2.81 18.38
CA ASN A 295 -6.47 -2.48 17.55
C ASN A 295 -6.35 -1.08 16.93
N SER A 296 -5.77 -0.12 17.65
CA SER A 296 -5.48 1.22 17.09
C SER A 296 -4.50 1.14 15.91
N CYS A 297 -3.50 0.27 15.97
CA CYS A 297 -2.61 0.01 14.83
C CYS A 297 -3.37 -0.58 13.64
N ALA A 298 -4.30 -1.51 13.86
CA ALA A 298 -5.13 -2.06 12.79
C ALA A 298 -6.00 -0.97 12.13
N VAL A 299 -6.63 -0.11 12.96
CA VAL A 299 -7.43 1.04 12.51
C VAL A 299 -6.59 2.04 11.70
N ASN A 300 -5.44 2.45 12.21
CA ASN A 300 -4.56 3.43 11.56
C ASN A 300 -3.91 2.90 10.26
N SER A 301 -3.76 1.58 10.16
CA SER A 301 -3.23 0.94 8.96
C SER A 301 -4.31 0.66 7.91
N ALA A 302 -5.58 0.57 8.29
CA ALA A 302 -6.65 0.22 7.36
C ALA A 302 -6.81 1.27 6.24
N ARG A 303 -6.99 0.81 5.00
CA ARG A 303 -7.27 1.68 3.85
C ARG A 303 -8.74 1.68 3.50
N ARG A 304 -9.38 0.50 3.52
CA ARG A 304 -10.78 0.32 3.14
C ARG A 304 -11.54 -0.59 4.11
N PHE A 305 -10.87 -1.61 4.64
CA PHE A 305 -11.52 -2.64 5.43
C PHE A 305 -10.78 -2.97 6.73
N LEU A 306 -11.58 -3.14 7.78
CA LEU A 306 -11.19 -3.79 9.03
C LEU A 306 -11.86 -5.15 9.12
N PHE A 307 -11.18 -6.11 9.76
CA PHE A 307 -11.67 -7.47 9.94
C PHE A 307 -11.54 -7.91 11.39
N HIS A 308 -12.53 -8.63 11.90
CA HIS A 308 -12.44 -9.29 13.20
C HIS A 308 -13.30 -10.55 13.27
N HIS A 309 -13.12 -11.32 14.35
CA HIS A 309 -13.94 -12.49 14.62
C HIS A 309 -15.41 -12.11 14.85
N PRO A 310 -16.38 -12.85 14.29
CA PRO A 310 -17.81 -12.53 14.45
C PRO A 310 -18.31 -12.43 15.88
N ASP A 311 -17.77 -13.25 16.78
CA ASP A 311 -18.17 -13.27 18.19
C ASP A 311 -17.46 -12.23 19.06
N ASP A 312 -16.51 -11.47 18.51
CA ASP A 312 -15.74 -10.48 19.24
C ASP A 312 -16.14 -9.05 18.80
N ALA A 313 -15.96 -8.06 19.67
CA ALA A 313 -16.15 -6.64 19.36
C ALA A 313 -14.87 -5.81 19.66
N PRO A 314 -13.72 -6.12 19.04
CA PRO A 314 -12.44 -5.49 19.35
C PRO A 314 -12.37 -4.00 18.96
N LEU A 315 -13.26 -3.56 18.07
CA LEU A 315 -13.35 -2.19 17.54
C LEU A 315 -14.36 -1.32 18.32
N ALA A 316 -14.99 -1.84 19.37
CA ALA A 316 -15.92 -1.06 20.17
C ALA A 316 -15.20 0.15 20.80
N GLY A 317 -15.73 1.35 20.56
CA GLY A 317 -15.15 2.62 21.04
C GLY A 317 -14.06 3.22 20.14
N PHE A 318 -13.77 2.62 18.99
CA PHE A 318 -12.99 3.27 17.94
C PHE A 318 -13.92 3.98 16.97
N ASP A 319 -13.52 5.17 16.53
CA ASP A 319 -14.08 5.84 15.37
C ASP A 319 -13.23 5.49 14.15
N PRO A 320 -13.71 4.65 13.22
CA PRO A 320 -12.92 4.27 12.06
C PRO A 320 -12.67 5.50 11.17
N PRO A 321 -11.46 5.65 10.61
CA PRO A 321 -11.13 6.79 9.77
C PRO A 321 -11.88 6.73 8.44
N GLN A 322 -11.88 7.85 7.71
CA GLN A 322 -12.28 7.84 6.31
C GLN A 322 -11.39 6.88 5.50
N PRO A 323 -11.93 6.24 4.43
CA PRO A 323 -11.12 5.48 3.50
C PRO A 323 -9.92 6.29 3.02
N ARG A 324 -8.74 5.65 2.98
CA ARG A 324 -7.52 6.31 2.50
C ARG A 324 -7.43 6.13 1.00
N GLU A 325 -7.58 7.23 0.27
CA GLU A 325 -7.47 7.27 -1.19
C GLU A 325 -6.08 7.69 -1.67
N ARG A 326 -5.24 8.24 -0.79
CA ARG A 326 -3.88 8.73 -1.08
C ARG A 326 -2.89 8.26 -0.04
N GLU A 327 -1.68 7.91 -0.46
CA GLU A 327 -0.62 7.44 0.45
C GLU A 327 0.49 8.48 0.64
N VAL A 328 0.64 9.40 -0.30
CA VAL A 328 1.67 10.44 -0.34
C VAL A 328 1.01 11.82 -0.37
N ALA A 329 1.30 12.63 0.66
CA ALA A 329 0.98 14.05 0.67
C ALA A 329 2.23 14.86 0.32
N VAL A 330 2.14 15.73 -0.67
CA VAL A 330 3.21 16.66 -1.06
C VAL A 330 2.82 18.07 -0.63
N ASN A 331 3.52 18.59 0.38
CA ASN A 331 3.37 19.97 0.82
C ASN A 331 4.47 20.82 0.17
N ALA A 332 4.19 21.40 -1.01
CA ALA A 332 5.14 22.25 -1.72
C ALA A 332 4.46 23.51 -2.29
N GLN A 333 5.11 24.67 -2.15
CA GLN A 333 4.65 25.93 -2.75
C GLN A 333 5.21 26.07 -4.17
N LEU A 334 4.69 25.26 -5.10
CA LEU A 334 5.23 25.16 -6.46
C LEU A 334 4.98 26.38 -7.33
N TRP A 335 4.01 27.23 -6.97
CA TRP A 335 3.67 28.44 -7.73
C TRP A 335 4.87 29.38 -7.92
N ASN A 336 5.73 29.47 -6.90
CA ASN A 336 6.90 30.34 -6.92
C ASN A 336 8.06 29.78 -7.76
N TRP A 337 7.93 28.55 -8.27
CA TRP A 337 8.94 27.92 -9.12
C TRP A 337 8.61 28.06 -10.61
N ILE A 338 7.41 28.51 -10.94
CA ILE A 338 6.97 28.83 -12.31
C ILE A 338 7.52 30.22 -12.69
N THR A 339 8.03 30.35 -13.90
CA THR A 339 8.52 31.65 -14.43
C THR A 339 7.37 32.67 -14.54
N GLU A 340 7.68 33.96 -14.49
CA GLU A 340 6.66 35.02 -14.58
C GLU A 340 5.78 34.88 -15.83
N ASP A 341 6.41 34.68 -16.99
CA ASP A 341 5.69 34.56 -18.27
C ASP A 341 4.76 33.35 -18.29
N ASP A 342 5.18 32.21 -17.73
CA ASP A 342 4.36 31.00 -17.67
C ASP A 342 3.25 31.10 -16.63
N ARG A 343 3.45 31.88 -15.55
CA ARG A 343 2.41 32.22 -14.58
C ARG A 343 1.35 33.12 -15.20
N GLN A 344 1.76 34.09 -16.01
CA GLN A 344 0.81 35.01 -16.64
C GLN A 344 -0.18 34.26 -17.55
N VAL A 345 0.29 33.25 -18.30
CA VAL A 345 -0.58 32.38 -19.11
C VAL A 345 -1.61 31.63 -18.26
N LEU A 346 -1.21 31.12 -17.09
CA LEU A 346 -2.12 30.45 -16.15
C LEU A 346 -3.13 31.43 -15.56
N LEU A 347 -2.67 32.62 -15.13
CA LEU A 347 -3.53 33.67 -14.59
C LEU A 347 -4.56 34.16 -15.61
N ASP A 348 -4.16 34.33 -16.87
CA ASP A 348 -5.04 34.72 -17.97
C ASP A 348 -6.12 33.64 -18.24
N ALA A 349 -5.82 32.37 -17.94
CA ALA A 349 -6.74 31.26 -17.99
C ALA A 349 -7.57 31.06 -16.70
N GLY A 350 -7.38 31.90 -15.68
CA GLY A 350 -8.08 31.86 -14.41
C GLY A 350 -7.50 30.89 -13.37
N PHE A 351 -6.27 30.39 -13.58
CA PHE A 351 -5.55 29.57 -12.61
C PHE A 351 -4.67 30.41 -11.69
N GLY A 352 -4.87 30.29 -10.39
CA GLY A 352 -4.12 30.97 -9.35
C GLY A 352 -3.25 30.04 -8.49
N PRO A 353 -2.53 30.61 -7.52
CA PRO A 353 -1.69 29.84 -6.59
C PRO A 353 -2.48 28.81 -5.76
N ASP A 354 -3.73 29.11 -5.41
CA ASP A 354 -4.57 28.21 -4.61
C ASP A 354 -5.02 26.98 -5.43
N ASP A 355 -5.23 27.14 -6.74
CA ASP A 355 -5.58 26.02 -7.62
C ASP A 355 -4.42 25.02 -7.72
N LEU A 356 -3.17 25.51 -7.77
CA LEU A 356 -1.99 24.64 -7.79
C LEU A 356 -1.77 23.92 -6.45
N ALA A 357 -2.08 24.58 -5.33
CA ALA A 357 -2.08 23.92 -4.02
C ALA A 357 -3.13 22.79 -3.98
N ALA A 358 -4.33 23.05 -4.50
CA ALA A 358 -5.39 22.06 -4.58
C ALA A 358 -5.01 20.85 -5.48
N LEU A 359 -4.24 21.05 -6.55
CA LEU A 359 -3.74 19.95 -7.41
C LEU A 359 -2.79 18.99 -6.68
N LEU A 360 -2.00 19.49 -5.72
CA LEU A 360 -1.13 18.64 -4.90
C LEU A 360 -1.94 17.89 -3.82
N GLU A 361 -3.14 18.38 -3.49
CA GLU A 361 -4.07 17.79 -2.53
C GLU A 361 -5.04 16.76 -3.16
N GLN A 362 -5.22 16.74 -4.49
CA GLN A 362 -6.07 15.81 -5.28
C GLN A 362 -5.32 14.62 -5.86
#